data_AF-A0AAV5VAS2-F1
#
_entry.id   AF-A0AAV5VAS2-F1
#
_cell.length_a   1.000
_cell.length_b   1.000
_cell.length_c   1.000
_cell.angle_alpha   90.00
_cell.angle_beta   90.00
_cell.angle_gamma   90.00
#
_symmetry.space_group_name_H-M   'P 1'
#
loop_
_entity.id
_entity.type
_entity.pdbx_description
1 polymer ?
#
loop_
_entity_poly.entity_id
_entity_poly.type
_entity_poly.pdbx_seq_one_letter_code
_entity_poly.pdbx_strand_id
1 'polypeptide(L)' 'MDFGDLSDEPALVAALQAKRIGYDHSTTLGPRQVLNILEAAGYKVIGVCTLEAGQQIVWTLHKESVVQPQLVD' A
#
# COMPACT_ATOMS: atom_id res chain seq x y z
N MET A 1 -3.23 -9.55 -3.89
CA MET A 1 -2.46 -8.35 -4.28
C MET A 1 -1.04 -8.54 -3.83
N ASP A 2 -0.08 -8.15 -4.65
CA ASP A 2 1.35 -8.20 -4.33
C ASP A 2 1.83 -6.81 -3.91
N PHE A 3 2.69 -6.78 -2.90
CA PHE A 3 3.34 -5.60 -2.39
C PHE A 3 4.85 -5.86 -2.48
N GLY A 4 5.61 -4.88 -2.95
CA GLY A 4 7.07 -4.92 -2.83
C GLY A 4 7.53 -4.97 -1.36
N ASP A 5 8.76 -4.56 -1.09
CA ASP A 5 9.29 -4.71 0.27
C ASP A 5 8.55 -3.84 1.29
N LEU A 6 7.90 -4.49 2.25
CA LEU A 6 7.21 -3.89 3.40
C LEU A 6 7.86 -4.33 4.72
N SER A 7 9.10 -4.87 4.69
CA SER A 7 9.78 -5.44 5.85
C SER A 7 9.91 -4.47 7.03
N ASP A 8 9.97 -3.17 6.75
CA ASP A 8 10.16 -2.13 7.77
C ASP A 8 8.83 -1.65 8.39
N GLU A 9 7.68 -2.17 7.95
CA GLU A 9 6.35 -1.77 8.42
C GLU A 9 5.53 -2.94 8.98
N PRO A 10 5.94 -3.54 10.12
CA PRO A 10 5.30 -4.73 10.68
C PRO A 10 3.82 -4.50 11.04
N ALA A 11 3.45 -3.28 11.44
CA ALA A 11 2.07 -2.89 11.69
C ALA A 11 1.22 -2.91 10.41
N LEU A 12 1.79 -2.49 9.28
CA LEU A 12 1.10 -2.49 7.99
C LEU A 12 0.94 -3.90 7.44
N VAL A 13 1.98 -4.74 7.56
CA VAL A 13 1.94 -6.16 7.20
C VAL A 13 0.83 -6.88 7.98
N ALA A 14 0.73 -6.62 9.29
CA ALA A 14 -0.33 -7.18 10.13
C ALA A 14 -1.73 -6.68 9.72
N ALA A 15 -1.90 -5.37 9.47
CA ALA A 15 -3.17 -4.78 9.06
C ALA A 15 -3.66 -5.34 7.71
N LEU A 16 -2.73 -5.55 6.76
CA LEU A 16 -3.01 -6.15 5.46
C LEU A 16 -3.21 -7.67 5.53
N GLN A 17 -3.00 -8.30 6.69
CA GLN A 17 -2.97 -9.77 6.85
C GLN A 17 -2.04 -10.42 5.80
N ALA A 18 -0.95 -9.73 5.48
CA ALA A 18 -0.08 -10.11 4.39
C ALA A 18 0.80 -11.30 4.80
N LYS A 19 0.95 -12.24 3.88
CA LYS A 19 1.83 -13.40 3.99
C LYS A 19 3.00 -13.23 3.04
N ARG A 20 4.20 -13.46 3.56
CA ARG A 20 5.42 -13.48 2.74
C ARG A 20 5.43 -14.70 1.84
N ILE A 21 5.59 -14.49 0.54
CA ILE A 21 5.78 -15.52 -0.48
C ILE A 21 7.08 -15.20 -1.20
N GLY A 22 8.18 -15.86 -0.84
CA GLY A 22 9.51 -15.51 -1.33
C GLY A 22 9.98 -14.15 -0.78
N TYR A 23 10.25 -13.20 -1.68
CA TYR A 23 10.63 -11.82 -1.33
C TYR A 23 9.43 -10.88 -1.22
N ASP A 24 8.27 -11.33 -1.69
CA ASP A 24 7.09 -10.51 -1.85
C ASP A 24 6.09 -10.72 -0.72
N HIS A 25 5.24 -9.72 -0.48
CA HIS A 25 4.13 -9.82 0.46
C HIS A 25 2.81 -9.91 -0.30
N SER A 26 1.99 -10.89 0.04
CA SER A 26 0.70 -11.10 -0.62
C SER A 26 -0.45 -11.10 0.39
N THR A 27 -1.60 -10.59 -0.03
CA THR A 27 -2.84 -10.67 0.76
C THR A 27 -4.01 -11.19 -0.06
N THR A 28 -4.95 -11.84 0.63
CA THR A 28 -6.25 -12.28 0.11
C THR A 28 -7.33 -11.18 0.20
N LEU A 29 -7.02 -10.04 0.80
CA LEU A 29 -7.93 -8.89 0.84
C LEU A 29 -8.20 -8.36 -0.57
N GLY A 30 -9.42 -7.85 -0.78
CA GLY A 30 -9.79 -7.23 -2.04
C GLY A 30 -9.06 -5.89 -2.26
N PRO A 31 -8.81 -5.45 -3.52
CA PRO A 31 -8.07 -4.22 -3.81
C PRO A 31 -8.60 -2.98 -3.08
N ARG A 32 -9.93 -2.81 -2.98
CA ARG A 32 -10.53 -1.69 -2.25
C ARG A 32 -10.19 -1.69 -0.77
N GLN A 33 -10.23 -2.86 -0.12
CA GLN A 33 -9.90 -2.96 1.31
C GLN A 33 -8.44 -2.61 1.55
N VAL A 34 -7.56 -3.11 0.67
CA VAL A 34 -6.14 -2.82 0.74
C VAL A 34 -5.86 -1.33 0.58
N LEU A 35 -6.45 -0.68 -0.42
CA LEU A 35 -6.26 0.76 -0.64
C LEU A 35 -6.77 1.58 0.55
N ASN A 36 -7.87 1.19 1.18
CA ASN A 36 -8.37 1.87 2.38
C ASN A 36 -7.38 1.74 3.57
N ILE A 37 -6.77 0.56 3.75
CA ILE A 37 -5.76 0.33 4.80
C ILE A 37 -4.51 1.17 4.54
N LEU A 38 -4.05 1.17 3.28
CA LEU A 38 -2.88 1.96 2.86
C LEU A 38 -3.15 3.46 3.03
N GLU A 39 -4.35 3.94 2.69
CA GLU A 39 -4.74 5.33 2.89
C GLU A 39 -4.75 5.72 4.38
N ALA A 40 -5.30 4.86 5.24
CA ALA A 40 -5.25 5.07 6.69
C ALA A 40 -3.81 5.07 7.25
N ALA A 41 -2.89 4.38 6.58
CA ALA A 41 -1.46 4.37 6.90
C ALA A 41 -0.67 5.54 6.28
N GLY A 42 -1.35 6.50 5.62
CA GLY A 42 -0.73 7.69 5.05
C GLY A 42 -0.23 7.54 3.60
N TYR A 43 -0.63 6.48 2.89
CA TYR A 43 -0.32 6.32 1.48
C TYR A 43 -1.41 6.89 0.59
N LYS A 44 -1.01 7.55 -0.50
CA LYS A 44 -1.92 8.00 -1.55
C LYS A 44 -1.59 7.33 -2.87
N VAL A 45 -2.62 6.96 -3.61
CA VAL A 45 -2.48 6.45 -4.98
C VAL A 45 -2.08 7.63 -5.87
N ILE A 46 -0.93 7.50 -6.54
CA ILE A 46 -0.42 8.50 -7.48
C ILE A 46 -0.43 8.02 -8.93
N GLY A 47 -0.67 6.72 -9.15
CA GLY A 47 -0.73 6.14 -10.48
C GLY A 47 -1.45 4.80 -10.48
N VAL A 48 -2.11 4.50 -11.60
CA VAL A 48 -2.72 3.21 -11.88
C VAL A 48 -2.38 2.82 -13.30
N CYS A 49 -1.91 1.61 -13.51
CA CYS A 49 -1.74 1.05 -14.85
C CYS A 49 -2.29 -0.37 -14.91
N THR A 50 -2.57 -0.82 -16.13
CA THR A 50 -2.95 -2.20 -16.42
C THR A 50 -1.82 -2.84 -17.21
N LEU A 51 -1.44 -4.06 -16.80
CA LEU A 51 -0.41 -4.86 -17.46
C LEU A 51 -1.06 -6.07 -18.12
N GLU A 52 -0.33 -6.69 -19.05
CA GLU A 52 -0.69 -7.96 -19.70
C GLU A 52 -2.12 -7.96 -20.26
N ALA A 53 -2.44 -6.96 -21.09
CA ALA A 53 -3.75 -6.79 -21.71
C ALA A 53 -4.94 -6.77 -20.72
N GLY A 54 -4.71 -6.29 -19.49
CA GLY A 54 -5.75 -6.12 -18.48
C GLY A 54 -5.88 -7.25 -17.47
N GLN A 55 -5.00 -8.25 -17.50
CA GLN A 55 -4.99 -9.34 -16.51
C GLN A 55 -4.47 -8.88 -15.14
N GLN A 56 -3.69 -7.80 -15.10
CA GLN A 56 -3.10 -7.28 -13.88
C GLN A 56 -3.35 -5.77 -13.78
N ILE A 57 -3.68 -5.33 -12.57
CA ILE A 57 -3.81 -3.91 -12.22
C ILE A 57 -2.74 -3.59 -11.19
N VAL A 58 -1.95 -2.56 -11.47
CA VAL A 58 -0.88 -2.09 -10.59
C VAL A 58 -1.23 -0.69 -10.12
N TRP A 59 -1.15 -0.48 -8.81
CA TRP A 59 -1.29 0.82 -8.17
C TRP A 59 0.08 1.27 -7.68
N THR A 60 0.48 2.48 -8.08
CA THR A 60 1.66 3.15 -7.54
C THR A 60 1.20 4.06 -6.41
N LEU A 61 1.78 3.89 -5.23
CA LEU A 61 1.46 4.69 -4.05
C LEU A 61 2.66 5.52 -3.59
N HIS A 62 2.38 6.69 -3.03
CA HIS A 62 3.34 7.56 -2.36
C HIS A 62 2.95 7.73 -0.90
N LYS A 63 3.91 7.60 0.02
CA LYS A 63 3.68 7.87 1.45
C LYS A 63 3.78 9.38 1.67
N GLU A 64 2.67 10.02 2.00
CA GLU A 64 2.68 11.44 2.32
C GLU A 64 3.41 11.62 3.66
N SER A 65 4.47 12.43 3.65
CA SER A 65 5.09 12.86 4.90
C SER A 65 4.12 13.79 5.60
N VAL A 66 3.75 13.45 6.84
CA VAL A 66 2.91 14.30 7.68
C VAL A 66 3.67 15.61 7.93
N VAL A 67 3.34 16.65 7.16
CA VAL A 67 3.71 18.02 7.54
C VAL A 67 2.82 18.37 8.72
N GLN A 68 3.37 18.28 9.94
CA GLN A 68 2.70 18.83 11.12
C GLN A 68 2.37 20.30 10.81
N PRO A 69 1.13 20.77 10.97
CA PRO A 69 0.84 22.19 10.85
C PRO A 69 1.67 22.90 11.90
N GLN A 70 2.62 23.74 11.45
CA GLN A 70 3.33 24.63 12.37
C GLN A 70 2.30 25.59 12.95
N LEU A 71 2.05 25.45 14.26
CA LEU A 71 1.37 26.46 15.06
C LEU A 71 2.16 27.76 14.89
N VAL A 72 1.57 28.73 14.20
CA VAL A 72 2.00 30.12 14.30
C VAL A 72 1.46 30.64 15.64
N ASP A 73 2.38 30.97 16.55
CA ASP A 73 2.08 31.73 17.78
C ASP A 73 1.52 33.12 17.45
#